data_AF-A0A9E3VKY1-F1
#
_entry.id   AF-A0A9E3VKY1-F1
#
_cell.length_a   1.000
_cell.length_b   1.000
_cell.length_c   1.000
_cell.angle_alpha   90.00
_cell.angle_beta   90.00
_cell.angle_gamma   90.00
#
_symmetry.space_group_name_H-M   'P 1'
#
loop_
_entity.id
_entity.type
_entity.pdbx_description
1 polymer ?
#
loop_
_entity_poly.entity_id
_entity_poly.type
_entity_poly.pdbx_seq_one_letter_code
_entity_poly.pdbx_strand_id
1 'polypeptide(L)'
;MKALKSTVALMAALVITIAAVAQQPAPAAKKEEPKKEQAAKQMSPKEQWTAQYNEWKPKVDMYLNKVKENGDKYPEFTTEVKKLDQMSSAFNQKIARYDAANDQEKAKYADMMKEDAKKVQEQATKVKAMYDKNWPAAEKKEAPKQQK
;
A
#
# COMPACT_ATOMS: atom_id res chain seq x y z
N MET A 1 6.58 -68.54 26.99
CA MET A 1 7.63 -69.57 27.19
C MET A 1 7.88 -70.29 25.89
N LYS A 2 9.17 -70.55 25.59
CA LYS A 2 9.75 -71.43 24.54
C LYS A 2 9.61 -70.92 23.09
N ALA A 3 10.67 -70.36 22.46
CA ALA A 3 11.94 -70.99 22.01
C ALA A 3 11.68 -71.93 20.81
N LEU A 4 12.45 -72.03 19.73
CA LEU A 4 13.85 -71.72 19.41
C LEU A 4 14.01 -72.08 17.89
N LYS A 5 14.76 -71.36 17.05
CA LYS A 5 16.04 -71.78 16.39
C LYS A 5 16.17 -70.95 15.10
N SER A 6 17.15 -70.05 14.95
CA SER A 6 18.56 -70.29 14.56
C SER A 6 18.72 -71.05 13.24
N THR A 7 19.10 -70.31 12.19
CA THR A 7 20.15 -70.75 11.25
C THR A 7 20.99 -69.53 10.86
N VAL A 8 22.29 -69.67 11.06
CA VAL A 8 23.36 -68.71 10.80
C VAL A 8 24.07 -69.08 9.49
N ALA A 9 24.60 -68.03 8.85
CA ALA A 9 25.71 -67.99 7.89
C ALA A 9 25.47 -68.50 6.45
N LEU A 10 25.75 -67.62 5.49
CA LEU A 10 27.02 -67.72 4.76
C LEU A 10 27.43 -66.34 4.22
N MET A 11 28.66 -65.93 4.52
CA MET A 11 29.33 -64.84 3.82
C MET A 11 29.66 -65.29 2.40
N ALA A 12 29.46 -64.40 1.44
CA ALA A 12 30.21 -64.40 0.19
C ALA A 12 30.74 -62.98 -0.02
N ALA A 13 32.03 -62.80 0.27
CA ALA A 13 32.78 -61.64 -0.17
C ALA A 13 32.87 -61.70 -1.69
N LEU A 14 32.35 -60.66 -2.36
CA LEU A 14 32.62 -60.43 -3.77
C LEU A 14 33.30 -59.07 -3.89
N VAL A 15 34.62 -59.13 -3.99
CA VAL A 15 35.47 -58.03 -4.42
C VAL A 15 35.21 -57.82 -5.91
N ILE A 16 34.58 -56.71 -6.27
CA ILE A 16 34.52 -56.25 -7.66
C ILE A 16 35.29 -54.94 -7.76
N THR A 17 36.35 -55.05 -8.55
CA THR A 17 37.26 -54.09 -9.15
C THR A 17 36.65 -52.70 -9.38
N ILE A 18 37.33 -51.68 -8.84
CA ILE A 18 37.06 -50.26 -9.15
C ILE A 18 37.60 -49.98 -10.55
N ALA A 19 36.74 -50.05 -11.57
CA ALA A 19 37.02 -49.39 -12.83
C ALA A 19 36.77 -47.89 -12.64
N ALA A 20 37.83 -47.09 -12.69
CA ALA A 20 37.74 -45.64 -12.76
C ALA A 20 37.04 -45.25 -14.07
N VAL A 21 35.72 -45.13 -14.03
CA VAL A 21 35.00 -44.34 -15.04
C VAL A 21 35.11 -42.89 -14.60
N ALA A 22 35.74 -42.07 -15.44
CA ALA A 22 35.70 -40.63 -15.29
C ALA A 22 34.23 -40.22 -15.32
N GLN A 23 33.69 -39.93 -14.14
CA GLN A 23 32.37 -39.34 -13.99
C GLN A 23 32.50 -37.92 -14.56
N GLN A 24 32.15 -37.76 -15.84
CA GLN A 24 31.74 -36.46 -16.36
C GLN A 24 30.75 -35.89 -15.34
N PRO A 25 30.98 -34.68 -14.80
CA PRO A 25 29.95 -34.04 -14.00
C PRO A 25 28.72 -33.92 -14.88
N ALA A 26 27.64 -34.61 -14.48
CA ALA A 26 26.33 -34.36 -15.03
C ALA A 26 26.10 -32.85 -15.00
N PRO A 27 25.58 -32.23 -16.08
CA PRO A 27 25.19 -30.84 -16.02
C PRO A 27 24.24 -30.72 -14.84
N ALA A 28 24.65 -29.92 -13.84
CA ALA A 28 23.85 -29.63 -12.68
C ALA A 28 22.44 -29.35 -13.18
N ALA A 29 21.49 -30.23 -12.84
CA ALA A 29 20.08 -29.93 -12.99
C ALA A 29 19.90 -28.62 -12.26
N LYS A 30 19.81 -27.53 -13.03
CA LYS A 30 19.37 -26.24 -12.55
C LYS A 30 18.05 -26.56 -11.87
N LYS A 31 18.09 -26.61 -10.55
CA LYS A 31 16.94 -26.38 -9.71
C LYS A 31 16.39 -25.08 -10.28
N GLU A 32 15.33 -25.18 -11.07
CA GLU A 32 14.56 -24.02 -11.45
C GLU A 32 14.14 -23.41 -10.11
N GLU A 33 14.91 -22.40 -9.69
CA GLU A 33 14.41 -21.40 -8.77
C GLU A 33 13.02 -21.03 -9.31
N PRO A 34 11.97 -21.06 -8.47
CA PRO A 34 10.69 -20.56 -8.90
C PRO A 34 10.97 -19.15 -9.41
N LYS A 35 10.82 -19.01 -10.73
CA LYS A 35 10.86 -17.76 -11.47
C LYS A 35 10.13 -16.78 -10.58
N LYS A 36 10.84 -15.79 -10.02
CA LYS A 36 10.25 -14.56 -9.50
C LYS A 36 9.59 -13.92 -10.71
N GLU A 37 8.44 -14.47 -11.07
CA GLU A 37 7.44 -13.82 -11.85
C GLU A 37 7.28 -12.50 -11.14
N GLN A 38 7.64 -11.43 -11.83
CA GLN A 38 7.26 -10.09 -11.47
C GLN A 38 5.74 -10.09 -11.45
N ALA A 39 5.15 -10.59 -10.36
CA ALA A 39 3.83 -10.23 -9.94
C ALA A 39 3.92 -8.72 -9.86
N ALA A 40 3.35 -8.04 -10.84
CA ALA A 40 2.99 -6.64 -10.71
C ALA A 40 2.40 -6.54 -9.31
N LYS A 41 3.10 -5.86 -8.39
CA LYS A 41 2.67 -5.74 -7.00
C LYS A 41 1.33 -5.06 -7.06
N GLN A 42 0.24 -5.85 -7.04
CA GLN A 42 -1.08 -5.34 -6.84
C GLN A 42 -1.03 -4.72 -5.46
N MET A 43 -1.05 -3.39 -5.45
CA MET A 43 -1.06 -2.60 -4.23
C MET A 43 -2.25 -3.08 -3.41
N SER A 44 -2.01 -3.51 -2.17
CA SER A 44 -3.08 -3.98 -1.29
C SER A 44 -4.11 -2.86 -1.06
N PRO A 45 -5.38 -3.18 -0.73
CA PRO A 45 -6.40 -2.16 -0.49
C PRO A 45 -5.96 -1.12 0.54
N LYS A 46 -5.27 -1.56 1.59
CA LYS A 46 -4.68 -0.69 2.63
C LYS A 46 -3.64 0.27 2.04
N GLU A 47 -2.73 -0.21 1.21
CA GLU A 47 -1.72 0.63 0.56
C GLU A 47 -2.38 1.67 -0.37
N GLN A 48 -3.44 1.29 -1.09
CA GLN A 48 -4.20 2.23 -1.92
C GLN A 48 -4.84 3.35 -1.08
N TRP A 49 -5.49 3.02 0.03
CA TRP A 49 -6.08 4.03 0.92
C TRP A 49 -5.02 4.89 1.60
N THR A 50 -3.89 4.28 1.99
CA THR A 50 -2.76 5.02 2.55
C THR A 50 -2.21 6.03 1.55
N ALA A 51 -2.07 5.63 0.28
CA ALA A 51 -1.68 6.54 -0.79
C ALA A 51 -2.67 7.71 -0.95
N GLN A 52 -3.98 7.42 -1.00
CA GLN A 52 -5.02 8.47 -1.08
C GLN A 52 -4.98 9.43 0.12
N TYR A 53 -4.82 8.90 1.35
CA TYR A 53 -4.67 9.74 2.54
C TYR A 53 -3.45 10.66 2.43
N ASN A 54 -2.32 10.13 1.97
CA ASN A 54 -1.09 10.90 1.79
C ASN A 54 -1.22 11.99 0.70
N GLU A 55 -2.12 11.82 -0.28
CA GLU A 55 -2.43 12.87 -1.26
C GLU A 55 -3.30 14.00 -0.69
N TRP A 56 -4.18 13.68 0.27
CA TRP A 56 -5.05 14.68 0.90
C TRP A 56 -4.35 15.42 2.03
N LYS A 57 -3.57 14.72 2.85
CA LYS A 57 -2.92 15.27 4.05
C LYS A 57 -2.22 16.62 3.80
N PRO A 58 -1.31 16.78 2.81
CA PRO A 58 -0.64 18.07 2.61
C PRO A 58 -1.61 19.19 2.21
N LYS A 59 -2.70 18.88 1.49
CA LYS A 59 -3.72 19.86 1.11
C LYS A 59 -4.52 20.30 2.33
N VAL A 60 -4.91 19.36 3.19
CA VAL A 60 -5.60 19.64 4.46
C VAL A 60 -4.73 20.52 5.35
N ASP A 61 -3.45 20.17 5.52
CA ASP A 61 -2.49 20.96 6.31
C ASP A 61 -2.35 22.40 5.76
N MET A 62 -2.27 22.55 4.44
CA MET A 62 -2.24 23.88 3.79
C MET A 62 -3.49 24.70 4.12
N TYR A 63 -4.69 24.11 3.99
CA TYR A 63 -5.93 24.82 4.31
C TYR A 63 -6.06 25.17 5.78
N LEU A 64 -5.65 24.28 6.69
CA LEU A 64 -5.63 24.56 8.13
C LEU A 64 -4.69 25.71 8.47
N ASN A 65 -3.54 25.81 7.81
CA ASN A 65 -2.66 26.96 7.97
C ASN A 65 -3.33 28.24 7.50
N LYS A 66 -4.07 28.21 6.38
CA LYS A 66 -4.84 29.37 5.89
C LYS A 66 -5.96 29.79 6.84
N VAL A 67 -6.61 28.81 7.50
CA VAL A 67 -7.56 29.07 8.59
C VAL A 67 -6.88 29.73 9.79
N LYS A 68 -5.66 29.34 10.16
CA LYS A 68 -4.94 30.02 11.25
C LYS A 68 -4.59 31.47 10.89
N GLU A 69 -4.25 31.72 9.62
CA GLU A 69 -3.88 33.06 9.15
C GLU A 69 -5.09 34.00 8.96
N ASN A 70 -6.23 33.47 8.51
CA ASN A 70 -7.37 34.29 8.04
C ASN A 70 -8.74 33.78 8.49
N GLY A 71 -8.81 32.84 9.44
CA GLY A 71 -10.02 32.10 9.78
C GLY A 71 -11.19 32.97 10.22
N ASP A 72 -10.89 34.08 10.92
CA ASP A 72 -11.89 35.05 11.37
C ASP A 72 -12.54 35.82 10.21
N LYS A 73 -11.83 35.97 9.08
CA LYS A 73 -12.34 36.66 7.88
C LYS A 73 -13.19 35.74 7.00
N TYR A 74 -13.04 34.42 7.14
CA TYR A 74 -13.71 33.42 6.31
C TYR A 74 -14.28 32.29 7.17
N PRO A 75 -15.33 32.54 7.97
CA PRO A 75 -15.89 31.56 8.90
C PRO A 75 -16.47 30.32 8.21
N GLU A 76 -17.05 30.48 7.01
CA GLU A 76 -17.55 29.36 6.20
C GLU A 76 -16.40 28.46 5.71
N PHE A 77 -15.33 29.05 5.17
CA PHE A 77 -14.13 28.30 4.78
C PHE A 77 -13.54 27.56 5.98
N THR A 78 -13.41 28.23 7.13
CA THR A 78 -12.94 27.62 8.38
C THR A 78 -13.77 26.40 8.77
N THR A 79 -15.09 26.49 8.67
CA THR A 79 -16.00 25.38 8.99
C THR A 79 -15.80 24.20 8.05
N GLU A 80 -15.72 24.45 6.75
CA GLU A 80 -15.56 23.40 5.75
C GLU A 80 -14.17 22.73 5.80
N VAL A 81 -13.13 23.49 6.14
CA VAL A 81 -11.77 22.95 6.37
C VAL A 81 -11.73 22.07 7.61
N LYS A 82 -12.33 22.49 8.73
CA LYS A 82 -12.42 21.66 9.94
C LYS A 82 -13.17 20.36 9.67
N LYS A 83 -14.25 20.41 8.88
CA LYS A 83 -14.99 19.22 8.46
C LYS A 83 -14.11 18.30 7.61
N LEU A 84 -13.35 18.85 6.66
CA LEU A 84 -12.42 18.08 5.84
C LEU A 84 -11.34 17.38 6.69
N ASP A 85 -10.76 18.09 7.66
CA ASP A 85 -9.78 17.55 8.60
C ASP A 85 -10.35 16.38 9.41
N GLN A 86 -11.56 16.54 9.96
CA GLN A 86 -12.26 15.47 10.69
C GLN A 86 -12.49 14.23 9.81
N MET A 87 -12.94 14.41 8.56
CA MET A 87 -13.18 13.30 7.64
C MET A 87 -11.87 12.60 7.24
N SER A 88 -10.80 13.37 6.99
CA SER A 88 -9.48 12.84 6.67
C SER A 88 -8.88 12.05 7.85
N SER A 89 -9.03 12.57 9.07
CA SER A 89 -8.60 11.90 10.30
C SER A 89 -9.39 10.60 10.54
N ALA A 90 -10.71 10.63 10.37
CA ALA A 90 -11.56 9.43 10.47
C ALA A 90 -11.18 8.37 9.42
N PHE A 91 -10.86 8.79 8.19
CA PHE A 91 -10.37 7.90 7.14
C PHE A 91 -9.06 7.22 7.55
N ASN A 92 -8.08 7.99 8.06
CA ASN A 92 -6.82 7.44 8.55
C ASN A 92 -7.01 6.44 9.71
N GLN A 93 -7.93 6.74 10.63
CA GLN A 93 -8.27 5.81 11.72
C GLN A 93 -8.87 4.51 11.19
N LYS A 94 -9.67 4.55 10.12
CA LYS A 94 -10.22 3.35 9.48
C LYS A 94 -9.14 2.54 8.75
N ILE A 95 -8.16 3.19 8.11
CA ILE A 95 -6.98 2.51 7.55
C ILE A 95 -6.28 1.69 8.63
N ALA A 96 -6.03 2.28 9.80
CA ALA A 96 -5.36 1.61 10.91
C ALA A 96 -6.14 0.40 11.47
N ARG A 97 -7.48 0.41 11.35
CA ARG A 97 -8.34 -0.70 11.80
C ARG A 97 -8.45 -1.84 10.79
N TYR A 98 -8.05 -1.63 9.53
CA TYR A 98 -8.18 -2.63 8.48
C TYR A 98 -7.36 -3.90 8.76
N ASP A 99 -6.15 -3.78 9.32
CA ASP A 99 -5.33 -4.97 9.65
C ASP A 99 -5.93 -5.82 10.77
N ALA A 100 -6.77 -5.21 11.62
CA ALA A 100 -7.42 -5.88 12.74
C ALA A 100 -8.76 -6.53 12.37
N ALA A 101 -9.28 -6.27 11.16
CA ALA A 101 -10.55 -6.81 10.69
C ALA A 101 -10.40 -8.25 10.17
N ASN A 102 -11.40 -9.10 10.41
CA ASN A 102 -11.43 -10.44 9.82
C ASN A 102 -11.78 -10.38 8.31
N ASP A 103 -11.58 -11.47 7.56
CA ASP A 103 -11.73 -11.45 6.10
C ASP A 103 -13.15 -11.10 5.61
N GLN A 104 -14.19 -11.46 6.37
CA GLN A 104 -15.57 -11.09 6.06
C GLN A 104 -15.84 -9.60 6.32
N GLU A 105 -15.20 -9.01 7.33
CA GLU A 105 -15.25 -7.59 7.62
C GLU A 105 -14.43 -6.77 6.63
N LYS A 106 -13.31 -7.29 6.10
CA LYS A 106 -12.46 -6.59 5.13
C LYS A 106 -13.22 -6.19 3.87
N ALA A 107 -14.13 -7.02 3.36
CA ALA A 107 -14.95 -6.68 2.20
C ALA A 107 -15.88 -5.49 2.49
N LYS A 108 -16.60 -5.52 3.63
CA LYS A 108 -17.44 -4.40 4.08
C LYS A 108 -16.62 -3.14 4.34
N TYR A 109 -15.44 -3.28 4.96
CA TYR A 109 -14.50 -2.19 5.17
C TYR A 109 -14.05 -1.59 3.85
N ALA A 110 -13.77 -2.40 2.84
CA ALA A 110 -13.35 -1.90 1.55
C ALA A 110 -14.43 -1.02 0.88
N ASP A 111 -15.70 -1.42 0.96
CA ASP A 111 -16.80 -0.60 0.42
C ASP A 111 -17.04 0.67 1.25
N MET A 112 -16.98 0.59 2.58
CA MET A 112 -17.04 1.77 3.44
C MET A 112 -15.89 2.76 3.14
N MET A 113 -14.68 2.26 2.94
CA MET A 113 -13.51 3.07 2.61
C MET A 113 -13.66 3.74 1.24
N LYS A 114 -14.23 3.07 0.23
CA LYS A 114 -14.53 3.71 -1.05
C LYS A 114 -15.54 4.86 -0.90
N GLU A 115 -16.60 4.65 -0.12
CA GLU A 115 -17.60 5.68 0.12
C GLU A 115 -17.02 6.88 0.88
N ASP A 116 -16.26 6.63 1.94
CA ASP A 116 -15.57 7.69 2.69
C ASP A 116 -14.57 8.43 1.80
N ALA A 117 -13.82 7.72 0.97
CA ALA A 117 -12.86 8.33 0.06
C ALA A 117 -13.55 9.29 -0.91
N LYS A 118 -14.70 8.89 -1.46
CA LYS A 118 -15.53 9.75 -2.30
C LYS A 118 -15.98 11.00 -1.53
N LYS A 119 -16.50 10.83 -0.31
CA LYS A 119 -16.97 11.95 0.52
C LYS A 119 -15.84 12.91 0.89
N VAL A 120 -14.64 12.40 1.22
CA VAL A 120 -13.45 13.22 1.50
C VAL A 120 -13.05 13.99 0.24
N GLN A 121 -13.06 13.35 -0.93
CA GLN A 121 -12.75 14.01 -2.20
C GLN A 121 -13.76 15.11 -2.57
N GLU A 122 -15.06 14.86 -2.38
CA GLU A 122 -16.12 15.85 -2.61
C GLU A 122 -15.93 17.06 -1.69
N GLN A 123 -15.67 16.82 -0.40
CA GLN A 123 -15.39 17.86 0.57
C GLN A 123 -14.10 18.63 0.24
N ALA A 124 -13.03 17.93 -0.17
CA ALA A 124 -11.77 18.55 -0.58
C ALA A 124 -11.96 19.44 -1.82
N THR A 125 -12.81 19.02 -2.76
CA THR A 125 -13.16 19.81 -3.95
C THR A 125 -13.92 21.07 -3.56
N LYS A 126 -14.88 20.96 -2.65
CA LYS A 126 -15.63 22.11 -2.11
C LYS A 126 -14.71 23.11 -1.42
N VAL A 127 -13.83 22.64 -0.53
CA VAL A 127 -12.84 23.48 0.17
C VAL A 127 -11.89 24.13 -0.83
N LYS A 128 -11.42 23.40 -1.85
CA LYS A 128 -10.57 23.95 -2.90
C LYS A 128 -11.26 25.07 -3.66
N ALA A 129 -12.52 24.90 -4.06
CA ALA A 129 -13.26 25.93 -4.77
C ALA A 129 -13.43 27.21 -3.93
N MET A 130 -13.69 27.07 -2.62
CA MET A 130 -13.71 28.22 -1.70
C MET A 130 -12.34 28.87 -1.56
N TYR A 131 -11.29 28.06 -1.45
CA TYR A 131 -9.92 28.55 -1.38
C TYR A 131 -9.55 29.37 -2.61
N ASP A 132 -9.78 28.84 -3.81
CA ASP A 132 -9.46 29.50 -5.08
C ASP A 132 -10.28 30.80 -5.25
N LYS A 133 -11.53 30.84 -4.76
CA LYS A 133 -12.39 32.03 -4.79
C LYS A 133 -11.89 33.13 -3.84
N ASN A 134 -11.41 32.76 -2.65
CA ASN A 134 -11.06 33.70 -1.59
C ASN A 134 -9.59 34.14 -1.64
N TRP A 135 -8.72 33.29 -2.19
CA TRP A 135 -7.31 33.54 -2.45
C TRP A 135 -6.98 33.22 -3.90
N PRO A 136 -7.55 33.97 -4.87
CA PRO A 136 -7.10 33.85 -6.25
C PRO A 136 -5.60 34.16 -6.26
N ALA A 137 -4.81 33.30 -6.89
CA ALA A 137 -3.38 33.54 -7.05
C ALA A 137 -3.21 34.95 -7.64
N ALA A 138 -2.76 35.90 -6.82
CA ALA A 138 -2.21 37.12 -7.33
C ALA A 138 -1.10 36.67 -8.29
N GLU A 139 -1.13 37.13 -9.55
CA GLU A 139 -0.23 36.77 -10.66
C GLU A 139 -0.85 35.88 -11.76
N LYS A 140 -1.81 36.39 -12.54
CA LYS A 140 -1.49 37.00 -13.86
C LYS A 140 -0.83 38.39 -13.74
N LYS A 141 0.43 38.42 -13.30
CA LYS A 141 1.40 39.48 -13.56
C LYS A 141 2.33 38.83 -14.58
N GLU A 142 2.60 39.33 -15.78
CA GLU A 142 2.35 40.59 -16.45
C GLU A 142 2.04 40.23 -17.91
N ALA A 143 1.13 40.93 -18.58
CA ALA A 143 1.18 40.97 -20.04
C ALA A 143 2.51 41.64 -20.43
N PRO A 144 3.33 41.07 -21.34
CA PRO A 144 4.55 41.74 -21.77
C PRO A 144 4.16 43.06 -22.42
N LYS A 145 4.45 44.17 -21.74
CA LYS A 145 4.36 45.49 -22.36
C LYS A 145 5.35 45.48 -23.53
N GLN A 146 4.78 45.52 -24.74
CA GLN A 146 5.53 45.77 -25.97
C GLN A 146 6.38 47.03 -25.76
N GLN A 147 7.70 46.87 -25.75
CA GLN A 147 8.62 48.00 -25.93
C GLN A 147 8.66 48.32 -27.42
N LYS A 148 8.45 49.61 -27.70
CA LYS A 148 8.52 50.25 -29.01
C LYS A 148 9.90 50.13 -29.66
#